data_AF-A0A355A5V4-F1
#
_entry.id   AF-A0A355A5V4-F1
#
_cell.length_a   1.000
_cell.length_b   1.000
_cell.length_c   1.000
_cell.angle_alpha   90.00
_cell.angle_beta   90.00
_cell.angle_gamma   90.00
#
_symmetry.space_group_name_H-M   'P 1'
#
loop_
_entity.id
_entity.type
_entity.pdbx_description
1 polymer ?
#
loop_
_entity_poly.entity_id
_entity_poly.type
_entity_poly.pdbx_seq_one_letter_code
_entity_poly.pdbx_strand_id
1 'polypeptide(L)' 'AGLKISARSDDDGVIEGIEFAGAHFILGVQWHPERLLTAESHQLFTCFTRACQEMTDRKGCS' A
#
# COMPACT_ATOMS: atom_id res chain seq x y z
N ALA A 1 -1.95 -1.42 19.46
CA ALA A 1 -1.12 -0.84 18.38
C ALA A 1 -1.14 -1.81 17.19
N GLY A 2 -1.23 -1.34 15.95
CA GLY A 2 -1.52 -2.20 14.80
C GLY A 2 -0.70 -1.93 13.53
N LEU A 3 -0.36 -0.68 13.26
CA LEU A 3 0.44 -0.28 12.09
C LEU A 3 1.88 -0.79 12.20
N LYS A 4 2.42 -1.28 11.08
CA LYS A 4 3.80 -1.74 10.90
C LYS A 4 4.54 -0.82 9.95
N ILE A 5 5.83 -0.66 10.16
CA ILE A 5 6.72 0.06 9.25
C ILE A 5 7.10 -0.90 8.12
N SER A 6 6.87 -0.51 6.88
CA SER A 6 7.18 -1.30 5.68
C SER A 6 8.36 -0.75 4.87
N ALA A 7 8.67 0.54 5.01
CA ALA A 7 9.83 1.16 4.35
C ALA A 7 10.46 2.27 5.21
N ARG A 8 11.78 2.43 5.07
CA ARG A 8 12.56 3.53 5.64
C ARG A 8 13.56 4.03 4.61
N SER A 9 13.84 5.33 4.64
CA SER A 9 14.93 5.96 3.90
C SER A 9 16.27 5.45 4.42
N ASP A 10 17.18 5.08 3.51
CA ASP A 10 18.52 4.57 3.86
C ASP A 10 19.44 5.68 4.42
N ASP A 11 19.19 6.95 4.04
CA ASP A 11 20.07 8.07 4.37
C ASP A 11 19.83 8.60 5.80
N ASP A 12 18.57 8.71 6.22
CA ASP A 12 18.17 9.33 7.49
C ASP A 12 17.24 8.47 8.36
N GLY A 13 16.84 7.29 7.86
CA GLY A 13 15.97 6.38 8.58
C GLY A 13 14.51 6.85 8.70
N VAL A 14 14.13 7.92 8.01
CA VAL A 14 12.75 8.42 8.00
C VAL A 14 11.82 7.31 7.53
N ILE A 15 10.69 7.13 8.22
CA ILE A 15 9.68 6.16 7.82
C ILE A 15 9.00 6.67 6.56
N GLU A 16 9.10 5.90 5.49
CA GLU A 16 8.51 6.25 4.22
C GLU A 16 7.30 5.38 3.87
N GLY A 17 7.16 4.21 4.52
CA GLY A 17 6.06 3.28 4.28
C GLY A 17 5.50 2.69 5.56
N ILE A 18 4.18 2.58 5.62
CA ILE A 18 3.44 1.92 6.69
C ILE A 18 2.33 1.02 6.14
N GLU A 19 2.06 -0.08 6.83
CA GLU A 19 0.99 -1.02 6.47
C GLU A 19 0.21 -1.50 7.70
N PHE A 20 -0.99 -2.00 7.49
CA PHE A 20 -1.79 -2.63 8.54
C PHE A 20 -2.34 -3.99 8.12
N ALA A 21 -1.86 -5.05 8.76
CA ALA A 21 -2.26 -6.42 8.47
C ALA A 21 -3.65 -6.81 9.02
N GLY A 22 -4.28 -5.95 9.83
CA GLY A 22 -5.60 -6.23 10.42
C GLY A 22 -6.80 -5.83 9.55
N ALA A 23 -6.56 -5.44 8.30
CA ALA A 23 -7.58 -5.10 7.32
C ALA A 23 -7.23 -5.71 5.96
N HIS A 24 -8.19 -5.74 5.03
CA HIS A 24 -8.02 -6.35 3.69
C HIS A 24 -6.85 -5.72 2.92
N PHE A 25 -6.78 -4.39 2.90
CA PHE A 25 -5.69 -3.67 2.25
C PHE A 25 -5.55 -2.27 2.85
N ILE A 26 -4.43 -2.01 3.53
CA ILE A 26 -4.04 -0.69 4.04
C ILE A 26 -2.54 -0.54 3.87
N LEU A 27 -2.16 0.44 3.04
CA LEU A 27 -0.78 0.83 2.78
C LEU A 27 -0.74 2.36 2.70
N GLY A 28 0.26 2.97 3.34
CA GLY A 28 0.54 4.39 3.26
C GLY A 28 2.00 4.61 2.90
N VAL A 29 2.25 5.56 2.01
CA VAL A 29 3.60 5.95 1.58
C VAL A 29 3.75 7.46 1.75
N GLN A 30 4.96 7.91 2.08
CA GLN A 30 5.28 9.33 2.24
C GLN A 30 5.50 9.99 0.87
N TRP A 31 6.18 9.29 -0.03
CA TRP A 31 6.46 9.79 -1.38
C TRP A 31 5.18 9.84 -2.23
N HIS A 32 5.28 10.50 -3.38
CA HIS A 32 4.20 10.63 -4.36
C HIS A 32 4.34 9.59 -5.48
N PRO A 33 3.85 8.34 -5.31
CA PRO A 33 3.97 7.30 -6.33
C PRO A 33 3.27 7.68 -7.64
N GLU A 34 2.24 8.52 -7.60
CA GLU A 34 1.54 9.04 -8.78
C GLU A 34 2.40 9.97 -9.64
N ARG A 35 3.47 10.53 -9.08
CA ARG A 35 4.43 11.41 -9.78
C ARG A 35 5.69 10.66 -10.23
N LEU A 36 5.92 9.47 -9.70
CA LEU A 36 7.10 8.65 -9.97
C LEU A 36 6.71 7.52 -10.92
N LEU A 37 7.15 7.60 -12.17
CA LEU A 37 6.91 6.57 -13.20
C LEU A 37 7.88 5.37 -13.05
N THR A 38 8.01 4.86 -11.82
CA THR A 38 8.87 3.71 -11.50
C THR A 38 8.05 2.42 -11.44
N ALA A 39 8.72 1.26 -11.55
CA ALA A 39 8.05 -0.03 -11.49
C ALA A 39 7.32 -0.23 -10.15
N GLU A 40 7.92 0.24 -9.05
CA GLU A 40 7.40 0.12 -7.69
C GLU A 40 6.12 0.93 -7.50
N SER A 41 6.07 2.16 -8.02
CA SER A 41 4.86 2.99 -8.03
C SER A 41 3.72 2.30 -8.81
N HIS A 42 4.03 1.77 -9.99
CA HIS A 42 3.06 1.02 -10.79
C HIS A 42 2.57 -0.24 -10.08
N GLN A 43 3.45 -0.95 -9.38
CA GLN A 43 3.09 -2.13 -8.59
C GLN A 43 2.16 -1.76 -7.43
N LEU A 44 2.43 -0.65 -6.73
CA LEU A 44 1.58 -0.18 -5.63
C LEU A 44 0.14 0.02 -6.09
N PHE A 45 -0.07 0.75 -7.19
CA PHE A 45 -1.41 0.96 -7.75
C PHE A 45 -2.03 -0.34 -8.26
N THR A 46 -1.25 -1.24 -8.86
CA THR A 46 -1.73 -2.55 -9.33
C THR A 46 -2.24 -3.41 -8.16
N CYS A 47 -1.51 -3.44 -7.04
CA CYS A 47 -1.92 -4.14 -5.84
C CYS A 47 -3.19 -3.50 -5.23
N PHE A 48 -3.28 -2.17 -5.23
CA PHE A 48 -4.45 -1.47 -4.73
C PHE A 48 -5.72 -1.76 -5.57
N THR A 49 -5.64 -1.67 -6.90
CA THR A 49 -6.79 -1.96 -7.77
C THR A 49 -7.23 -3.41 -7.66
N ARG A 50 -6.28 -4.35 -7.58
CA ARG A 50 -6.58 -5.76 -7.31
C ARG A 50 -7.31 -5.94 -5.99
N ALA A 51 -6.85 -5.31 -4.92
CA ALA A 51 -7.50 -5.41 -3.61
C ALA A 51 -8.94 -4.87 -3.63
N CYS A 52 -9.20 -3.80 -4.39
CA CYS A 52 -10.56 -3.27 -4.60
C CYS A 52 -11.46 -4.26 -5.34
N GLN A 53 -10.94 -4.95 -6.36
CA GLN A 53 -11.70 -5.97 -7.10
C GLN A 53 -12.08 -7.15 -6.19
N GLU A 54 -11.11 -7.69 -5.46
CA GLU A 54 -11.35 -8.78 -4.51
C GLU A 54 -12.40 -8.41 -3.45
N MET A 55 -12.45 -7.14 -3.04
CA MET A 55 -13.45 -6.65 -2.09
C MET A 55 -14.86 -6.53 -2.70
N THR A 56 -14.95 -6.28 -4.00
CA THR A 56 -16.21 -6.30 -4.74
C THR A 56 -16.73 -7.73 -4.85
N ASP A 57 -15.87 -8.67 -5.19
CA ASP A 57 -16.22 -10.08 -5.34
C ASP A 57 -16.73 -10.68 -4.03
N ARG A 58 -16.11 -10.33 -2.90
CA ARG A 58 -16.59 -10.74 -1.56
C ARG A 58 -17.98 -10.20 -1.23
N LYS A 59 -18.30 -8.98 -1.66
CA LYS A 59 -19.62 -8.36 -1.39
C LYS A 59 -20.73 -8.96 -2.25
N GLY A 60 -20.42 -9.45 -3.44
CA GLY A 60 -21.40 -10.10 -4.34
C GLY A 60 -21.80 -11.53 -3.94
N CYS A 61 -21.09 -12.13 -2.98
CA CYS A 61 -21.38 -13.47 -2.45
C CYS A 61 -22.13 -13.43 -1.09
N SER A 62 -22.50 -12.23 -0.62
CA SER A 62 -23.28 -12.00 0.60
C SER A 62 -24.71 -11.57 0.29
#